data_AF-A0AA97HLI5-F1
#
_entry.id   AF-A0AA97HLI5-F1
#
_cell.length_a   1.000
_cell.length_b   1.000
_cell.length_c   1.000
_cell.angle_alpha   90.00
_cell.angle_beta   90.00
_cell.angle_gamma   90.00
#
_symmetry.space_group_name_H-M   'P 1'
#
loop_
_entity.id
_entity.type
_entity.pdbx_description
1 polymer ?
#
loop_
_entity_poly.entity_id
_entity_poly.type
_entity_poly.pdbx_seq_one_letter_code
_entity_poly.pdbx_strand_id
1 'polypeptide(L)'
;MDSAANQAPAVYAGQFGDYTITKGDRRGVVLYRAGLGVAAVAFGIGSAIALFFSQNPTLVQAISPLYTVFWLGLGLSLATIHIYLVPLHRLLQVFWLGGGVATLVLSHGIDGPLAQTVIAQPQVLWGIGLTFVALTGIFFKEAFCFDRLETKLLTPLVPLLLLGHLFGWLPLAIKQGLLGAWALLFLVFALRKAVQPIVPDIGDKSVFEYLKQQRTAQG
;
A
#
# COMPACT_ATOMS: atom_id res chain seq x y z
N MET A 1 -23.99 24.53 -19.92
CA MET A 1 -24.03 23.71 -18.69
C MET A 1 -25.09 22.63 -18.85
N ASP A 2 -24.99 21.84 -19.91
CA ASP A 2 -25.89 20.72 -20.18
C ASP A 2 -25.05 19.55 -20.68
N SER A 3 -25.47 18.32 -20.34
CA SER A 3 -25.10 17.00 -20.89
C SER A 3 -24.53 15.94 -19.94
N ALA A 4 -24.20 16.23 -18.67
CA ALA A 4 -23.65 15.19 -17.78
C ALA A 4 -24.70 14.40 -16.95
N ALA A 5 -25.97 14.83 -16.94
CA ALA A 5 -26.98 14.28 -16.02
C ALA A 5 -27.76 13.06 -16.55
N ASN A 6 -27.63 12.71 -17.84
CA ASN A 6 -28.51 11.71 -18.47
C ASN A 6 -27.79 10.73 -19.41
N GLN A 7 -26.56 10.32 -19.07
CA GLN A 7 -25.93 9.18 -19.75
C GLN A 7 -26.38 7.89 -19.07
N ALA A 8 -27.04 7.00 -19.82
CA ALA A 8 -27.28 5.63 -19.39
C ALA A 8 -25.96 5.00 -18.91
N PRO A 9 -25.95 4.23 -17.82
CA PRO A 9 -24.73 3.64 -17.30
C PRO A 9 -24.09 2.78 -18.40
N ALA A 10 -22.82 3.08 -18.72
CA ALA A 10 -22.06 2.29 -19.68
C ALA A 10 -22.05 0.81 -19.25
N VAL A 11 -22.47 -0.06 -20.17
CA VAL A 11 -22.49 -1.51 -19.98
C VAL A 11 -21.18 -2.08 -20.51
N TYR A 12 -20.53 -2.91 -19.71
CA TYR A 12 -19.27 -3.55 -20.03
C TYR A 12 -19.50 -5.05 -20.15
N ALA A 13 -18.94 -5.68 -21.18
CA ALA A 13 -18.95 -7.14 -21.31
C ALA A 13 -17.92 -7.75 -20.34
N GLY A 14 -18.40 -8.57 -19.40
CA GLY A 14 -17.57 -9.36 -18.50
C GLY A 14 -17.47 -10.82 -18.92
N GLN A 15 -16.60 -11.57 -18.26
CA GLN A 15 -16.38 -12.99 -18.51
C GLN A 15 -17.62 -13.84 -18.19
N PHE A 16 -18.41 -13.44 -17.18
CA PHE A 16 -19.61 -14.16 -16.74
C PHE A 16 -20.92 -13.41 -17.04
N GLY A 17 -20.85 -12.37 -17.87
CA GLY A 17 -22.00 -11.56 -18.27
C GLY A 17 -21.72 -10.06 -18.23
N ASP A 18 -22.69 -9.28 -18.66
CA ASP A 18 -22.59 -7.82 -18.68
C ASP A 18 -22.62 -7.24 -17.27
N TYR A 19 -21.83 -6.20 -17.02
CA TYR A 19 -21.81 -5.48 -15.76
C TYR A 19 -21.78 -3.96 -15.96
N THR A 20 -22.17 -3.25 -14.92
CA THR A 20 -22.13 -1.78 -14.90
C THR A 20 -21.24 -1.25 -13.78
N ILE A 21 -20.61 -0.11 -14.06
CA ILE A 21 -19.74 0.59 -13.12
C ILE A 21 -20.52 1.74 -12.49
N THR A 22 -20.65 1.70 -11.16
CA THR A 22 -21.41 2.68 -10.40
C THR A 22 -20.55 3.91 -10.05
N LYS A 23 -21.20 4.98 -9.60
CA LYS A 23 -20.49 6.15 -9.03
C LYS A 23 -19.71 5.77 -7.76
N GLY A 24 -20.21 4.80 -6.99
CA GLY A 24 -19.54 4.28 -5.80
C GLY A 24 -18.21 3.61 -6.14
N ASP A 25 -18.19 2.76 -7.17
CA ASP A 25 -16.99 2.07 -7.64
C ASP A 25 -15.90 3.08 -8.05
N ARG A 26 -16.30 4.14 -8.79
CA ARG A 26 -15.39 5.22 -9.19
C ARG A 26 -14.84 5.99 -7.98
N ARG A 27 -15.69 6.32 -7.01
CA ARG A 27 -15.26 6.97 -5.76
C ARG A 27 -14.28 6.10 -4.98
N GLY A 28 -14.53 4.79 -4.92
CA GLY A 28 -13.61 3.81 -4.31
C GLY A 28 -12.22 3.88 -4.92
N VAL A 29 -12.11 3.87 -6.26
CA VAL A 29 -10.81 3.99 -6.95
C VAL A 29 -10.12 5.33 -6.66
N VAL A 30 -10.86 6.44 -6.61
CA VAL A 30 -10.29 7.76 -6.29
C VAL A 30 -9.71 7.77 -4.87
N LEU A 31 -10.46 7.26 -3.89
CA LEU A 31 -9.98 7.15 -2.50
C LEU A 31 -8.78 6.21 -2.38
N TYR A 32 -8.80 5.09 -3.10
CA TYR A 32 -7.68 4.14 -3.17
C TYR A 32 -6.41 4.84 -3.63
N ARG A 33 -6.46 5.55 -4.76
CA ARG A 33 -5.32 6.27 -5.33
C ARG A 33 -4.87 7.43 -4.46
N ALA A 34 -5.80 8.16 -3.86
CA ALA A 34 -5.50 9.26 -2.95
C ALA A 34 -4.76 8.75 -1.69
N GLY A 35 -5.26 7.70 -1.05
CA GLY A 35 -4.60 7.07 0.10
C GLY A 35 -3.21 6.55 -0.24
N LEU A 36 -3.06 5.91 -1.41
CA LEU A 36 -1.78 5.44 -1.91
C LEU A 36 -0.79 6.58 -2.18
N GLY A 37 -1.26 7.69 -2.75
CA GLY A 37 -0.46 8.89 -2.99
C GLY A 37 0.03 9.53 -1.69
N VAL A 38 -0.86 9.69 -0.71
CA VAL A 38 -0.51 10.19 0.64
C VAL A 38 0.54 9.28 1.28
N ALA A 39 0.34 7.97 1.21
CA ALA A 39 1.30 7.00 1.73
C ALA A 39 2.68 7.12 1.06
N ALA A 40 2.72 7.22 -0.28
CA ALA A 40 3.96 7.35 -1.02
C ALA A 40 4.73 8.64 -0.69
N VAL A 41 4.02 9.77 -0.58
CA VAL A 41 4.62 11.07 -0.21
C VAL A 41 5.16 11.03 1.21
N ALA A 42 4.37 10.57 2.18
CA ALA A 42 4.80 10.48 3.58
C ALA A 42 6.01 9.56 3.74
N PHE A 43 6.00 8.39 3.09
CA PHE A 43 7.13 7.47 3.06
C PHE A 43 8.36 8.08 2.39
N GLY A 44 8.19 8.79 1.27
CA GLY A 44 9.26 9.46 0.54
C GLY A 44 9.94 10.55 1.38
N ILE A 45 9.17 11.40 2.05
CA ILE A 45 9.69 12.44 2.96
C ILE A 45 10.43 11.79 4.13
N GLY A 46 9.84 10.78 4.79
CA GLY A 46 10.47 10.08 5.90
C GLY A 46 11.80 9.41 5.50
N SER A 47 11.84 8.82 4.31
CA SER A 47 13.05 8.23 3.74
C SER A 47 14.11 9.28 3.42
N ALA A 48 13.72 10.43 2.87
CA ALA A 48 14.65 11.54 2.61
C ALA A 48 15.26 12.08 3.90
N ILE A 49 14.45 12.23 4.97
CA ILE A 49 14.95 12.60 6.29
C ILE A 49 15.97 11.57 6.79
N ALA A 50 15.64 10.29 6.72
CA ALA A 50 16.51 9.21 7.20
C ALA A 50 17.84 9.12 6.43
N LEU A 51 17.84 9.42 5.12
CA LEU A 51 19.03 9.32 4.27
C LEU A 51 19.92 10.57 4.34
N PHE A 52 19.32 11.77 4.35
CA PHE A 52 20.07 13.02 4.17
C PHE A 52 20.15 13.87 5.44
N PHE A 53 19.28 13.66 6.42
CA PHE A 53 19.14 14.50 7.61
C PHE A 53 19.16 13.70 8.92
N SER A 54 19.78 12.51 8.92
CA SER A 54 19.83 11.59 10.06
C SER A 54 20.47 12.18 11.32
N GLN A 55 21.29 13.22 11.17
CA GLN A 55 21.95 13.91 12.28
C GLN A 55 21.09 15.02 12.92
N ASN A 56 19.94 15.36 12.34
CA ASN A 56 19.05 16.40 12.86
C ASN A 56 17.94 15.75 13.72
N PRO A 57 17.98 15.86 15.07
CA PRO A 57 17.04 15.16 15.94
C PRO A 57 15.58 15.56 15.71
N THR A 58 15.32 16.85 15.44
CA THR A 58 13.98 17.38 15.19
C THR A 58 13.38 16.79 13.91
N LEU A 59 14.16 16.70 12.84
CA LEU A 59 13.68 16.08 11.60
C LEU A 59 13.47 14.58 11.77
N VAL A 60 14.38 13.89 12.46
CA VAL A 60 14.22 12.45 12.75
C VAL A 60 12.98 12.17 13.59
N GLN A 61 12.64 13.04 14.54
CA GLN A 61 11.38 12.95 15.30
C GLN A 61 10.13 13.08 14.39
N ALA A 62 10.21 13.86 13.32
CA ALA A 62 9.12 14.00 12.36
C ALA A 62 8.82 12.71 11.56
N ILE A 63 9.72 11.72 11.56
CA ILE A 63 9.46 10.42 10.92
C ILE A 63 8.30 9.69 11.60
N SER A 64 8.14 9.80 12.92
CA SER A 64 7.03 9.15 13.65
C SER A 64 5.65 9.61 13.16
N PRO A 65 5.31 10.92 13.14
CA PRO A 65 4.02 11.36 12.60
C PRO A 65 3.90 11.12 11.09
N LEU A 66 4.99 11.18 10.32
CA LEU A 66 4.96 10.80 8.89
C LEU A 66 4.61 9.32 8.70
N TYR A 67 5.12 8.45 9.55
CA TYR A 67 4.75 7.03 9.55
C TYR A 67 3.26 6.84 9.85
N THR A 68 2.69 7.61 10.79
CA THR A 68 1.25 7.59 11.07
C THR A 68 0.43 8.01 9.84
N VAL A 69 0.83 9.08 9.16
CA VAL A 69 0.18 9.52 7.91
C VAL A 69 0.29 8.45 6.81
N PHE A 70 1.47 7.83 6.68
CA PHE A 70 1.69 6.71 5.78
C PHE A 70 0.75 5.54 6.09
N TRP A 71 0.65 5.14 7.36
CA TRP A 71 -0.17 4.02 7.80
C TRP A 71 -1.66 4.28 7.55
N LEU A 72 -2.14 5.50 7.81
CA LEU A 72 -3.53 5.90 7.53
C LEU A 72 -3.82 5.93 6.02
N GLY A 73 -2.92 6.49 5.21
CA GLY A 73 -3.05 6.50 3.75
C GLY A 73 -3.08 5.09 3.17
N LEU A 74 -2.22 4.20 3.66
CA LEU A 74 -2.20 2.79 3.30
C LEU A 74 -3.50 2.09 3.70
N GLY A 75 -4.03 2.39 4.89
CA GLY A 75 -5.30 1.87 5.38
C GLY A 75 -6.48 2.28 4.51
N LEU A 76 -6.57 3.57 4.15
CA LEU A 76 -7.58 4.08 3.22
C LEU A 76 -7.49 3.37 1.87
N SER A 77 -6.27 3.20 1.36
CA SER A 77 -6.01 2.46 0.12
C SER A 77 -6.51 1.02 0.21
N LEU A 78 -6.15 0.29 1.28
CA LEU A 78 -6.60 -1.09 1.50
C LEU A 78 -8.10 -1.20 1.73
N ALA A 79 -8.75 -0.21 2.32
CA ALA A 79 -10.19 -0.24 2.54
C ALA A 79 -10.99 -0.08 1.23
N THR A 80 -10.40 0.55 0.20
CA THR A 80 -11.11 0.98 -1.01
C THR A 80 -10.61 0.33 -2.30
N ILE A 81 -9.50 -0.42 -2.24
CA ILE A 81 -8.97 -1.18 -3.38
C ILE A 81 -9.90 -2.34 -3.76
N HIS A 82 -10.13 -2.52 -5.06
CA HIS A 82 -10.85 -3.68 -5.58
C HIS A 82 -9.86 -4.83 -5.80
N ILE A 83 -10.03 -5.90 -5.03
CA ILE A 83 -9.23 -7.14 -5.12
C ILE A 83 -10.20 -8.31 -5.29
N TYR A 84 -10.02 -9.10 -6.35
CA TYR A 84 -10.85 -10.29 -6.62
C TYR A 84 -10.74 -11.35 -5.53
N LEU A 85 -9.51 -11.62 -5.09
CA LEU A 85 -9.20 -12.62 -4.10
C LEU A 85 -9.51 -12.07 -2.69
N VAL A 86 -10.76 -12.22 -2.26
CA VAL A 86 -11.21 -11.78 -0.92
C VAL A 86 -10.32 -12.31 0.23
N PRO A 87 -9.85 -13.57 0.23
CA PRO A 87 -8.95 -14.04 1.28
C PRO A 87 -7.63 -13.25 1.32
N LEU A 88 -7.05 -12.94 0.16
CA LEU A 88 -5.85 -12.12 0.05
C LEU A 88 -6.12 -10.72 0.60
N HIS A 89 -7.22 -10.09 0.19
CA HIS A 89 -7.58 -8.75 0.66
C HIS A 89 -7.70 -8.67 2.18
N ARG A 90 -8.40 -9.63 2.80
CA ARG A 90 -8.54 -9.71 4.26
C ARG A 90 -7.20 -9.94 4.95
N LEU A 91 -6.34 -10.80 4.39
CA LEU A 91 -5.01 -11.04 4.93
C LEU A 91 -4.17 -9.75 4.95
N LEU A 92 -4.22 -8.95 3.88
CA LEU A 92 -3.52 -7.66 3.84
C LEU A 92 -4.05 -6.67 4.88
N GLN A 93 -5.37 -6.64 5.11
CA GLN A 93 -5.98 -5.80 6.15
C GLN A 93 -5.55 -6.23 7.56
N VAL A 94 -5.48 -7.54 7.82
CA VAL A 94 -4.97 -8.08 9.09
C VAL A 94 -3.51 -7.70 9.31
N PHE A 95 -2.66 -7.82 8.30
CA PHE A 95 -1.27 -7.39 8.39
C PHE A 95 -1.11 -5.89 8.61
N TRP A 96 -1.90 -5.07 7.91
CA TRP A 96 -1.91 -3.62 8.11
C TRP A 96 -2.31 -3.25 9.55
N LEU A 97 -3.41 -3.83 10.05
CA LEU A 97 -3.91 -3.61 11.40
C LEU A 97 -2.89 -4.09 12.44
N GLY A 98 -2.37 -5.30 12.28
CA GLY A 98 -1.38 -5.89 13.18
C GLY A 98 -0.12 -5.05 13.31
N GLY A 99 0.42 -4.55 12.18
CA GLY A 99 1.58 -3.65 12.20
C GLY A 99 1.28 -2.28 12.80
N GLY A 100 0.05 -1.78 12.64
CA GLY A 100 -0.42 -0.55 13.30
C GLY A 100 -0.51 -0.71 14.82
N VAL A 101 -1.14 -1.79 15.29
CA VAL A 101 -1.24 -2.12 16.72
C VAL A 101 0.16 -2.30 17.32
N ALA A 102 1.05 -3.02 16.65
CA ALA A 102 2.43 -3.17 17.10
C ALA A 102 3.15 -1.82 17.22
N THR A 103 2.97 -0.93 16.24
CA THR A 103 3.54 0.42 16.30
C THR A 103 3.00 1.22 17.48
N LEU A 104 1.69 1.17 17.73
CA LEU A 104 1.07 1.85 18.87
C LEU A 104 1.64 1.34 20.19
N VAL A 105 1.69 0.02 20.39
CA VAL A 105 2.28 -0.60 21.59
C VAL A 105 3.72 -0.13 21.81
N LEU A 106 4.53 -0.12 20.74
CA LEU A 106 5.93 0.34 20.83
C LEU A 106 6.04 1.83 21.14
N SER A 107 5.15 2.67 20.59
CA SER A 107 5.14 4.11 20.87
C SER A 107 4.78 4.47 22.32
N HIS A 108 4.10 3.57 23.05
CA HIS A 108 3.82 3.72 24.47
C HIS A 108 4.88 3.08 25.38
N GLY A 109 5.66 2.12 24.87
CA GLY A 109 6.59 1.32 25.65
C GLY A 109 8.08 1.69 25.47
N ILE A 110 8.42 2.55 24.52
CA ILE A 110 9.81 2.90 24.20
C ILE A 110 9.97 4.42 24.12
N ASP A 111 10.96 4.93 24.85
CA ASP A 111 11.38 6.33 24.77
C ASP A 111 12.23 6.55 23.50
N GLY A 112 11.69 7.27 22.52
CA GLY A 112 12.47 7.76 21.38
C GLY A 112 11.73 7.74 20.03
N PRO A 113 12.34 8.30 18.96
CA PRO A 113 11.76 8.29 17.62
C PRO A 113 11.68 6.87 17.05
N LEU A 114 10.54 6.54 16.42
CA LEU A 114 10.28 5.21 15.84
C LEU A 114 11.42 4.74 14.91
N ALA A 115 11.96 5.65 14.10
CA ALA A 115 13.05 5.38 13.17
C ALA A 115 14.34 4.92 13.87
N GLN A 116 14.67 5.49 15.03
CA GLN A 116 15.84 5.10 15.81
C GLN A 116 15.64 3.75 16.46
N THR A 117 14.44 3.48 16.98
CA THR A 117 14.07 2.19 17.56
C THR A 117 14.22 1.04 16.57
N VAL A 118 13.76 1.22 15.32
CA VAL A 118 13.89 0.18 14.27
C VAL A 118 15.37 -0.14 13.99
N ILE A 119 16.25 0.88 13.98
CA ILE A 119 17.68 0.70 13.74
C ILE A 119 18.36 0.01 14.93
N ALA A 120 18.04 0.44 16.15
CA ALA A 120 18.68 -0.05 17.38
C ALA A 120 18.19 -1.45 17.77
N GLN A 121 16.92 -1.77 17.50
CA GLN A 121 16.28 -3.03 17.89
C GLN A 121 15.54 -3.63 16.69
N PRO A 122 16.23 -4.25 15.71
CA PRO A 122 15.60 -4.75 14.49
C PRO A 122 14.47 -5.76 14.73
N GLN A 123 14.43 -6.42 15.90
CA GLN A 123 13.39 -7.37 16.29
C GLN A 123 11.99 -6.75 16.31
N VAL A 124 11.86 -5.43 16.46
CA VAL A 124 10.55 -4.74 16.37
C VAL A 124 9.89 -4.91 15.00
N LEU A 125 10.65 -5.28 13.96
CA LEU A 125 10.14 -5.59 12.63
C LEU A 125 9.23 -6.84 12.61
N TRP A 126 9.27 -7.72 13.62
CA TRP A 126 8.28 -8.80 13.73
C TRP A 126 6.85 -8.26 13.90
N GLY A 127 6.70 -7.09 14.50
CA GLY A 127 5.42 -6.39 14.64
C GLY A 127 5.21 -5.35 13.54
N ILE A 128 6.02 -4.29 13.54
CA ILE A 128 5.87 -3.15 12.61
C ILE A 128 6.00 -3.62 11.15
N GLY A 129 6.83 -4.64 10.89
CA GLY A 129 7.04 -5.21 9.56
C GLY A 129 5.76 -5.70 8.88
N LEU A 130 4.73 -6.07 9.65
CA LEU A 130 3.44 -6.50 9.11
C LEU A 130 2.77 -5.41 8.26
N THR A 131 2.93 -4.13 8.61
CA THR A 131 2.45 -3.02 7.76
C THR A 131 3.10 -3.06 6.38
N PHE A 132 4.39 -3.40 6.30
CA PHE A 132 5.12 -3.50 5.05
C PHE A 132 4.84 -4.80 4.28
N VAL A 133 4.42 -5.87 4.97
CA VAL A 133 3.83 -7.05 4.30
C VAL A 133 2.55 -6.65 3.56
N ALA A 134 1.67 -5.88 4.22
CA ALA A 134 0.45 -5.37 3.58
C ALA A 134 0.76 -4.50 2.35
N LEU A 135 1.73 -3.59 2.47
CA LEU A 135 2.19 -2.76 1.34
C LEU A 135 2.77 -3.61 0.20
N THR A 136 3.61 -4.59 0.52
CA THR A 136 4.21 -5.52 -0.46
C THR A 136 3.12 -6.27 -1.22
N GLY A 137 2.04 -6.65 -0.54
CA GLY A 137 0.87 -7.27 -1.18
C GLY A 137 0.16 -6.37 -2.19
N ILE A 138 0.11 -5.05 -1.96
CA ILE A 138 -0.40 -4.10 -2.97
C ILE A 138 0.51 -4.08 -4.19
N PHE A 139 1.83 -3.97 -4.00
CA PHE A 139 2.77 -4.00 -5.12
C PHE A 139 2.68 -5.31 -5.91
N PHE A 140 2.59 -6.43 -5.21
CA PHE A 140 2.39 -7.74 -5.82
C PHE A 140 1.12 -7.76 -6.67
N LYS A 141 -0.03 -7.38 -6.11
CA LYS A 141 -1.30 -7.32 -6.85
C LYS A 141 -1.16 -6.48 -8.12
N GLU A 142 -0.53 -5.32 -8.02
CA GLU A 142 -0.37 -4.41 -9.15
C GLU A 142 0.63 -4.90 -10.20
N ALA A 143 1.69 -5.61 -9.79
CA ALA A 143 2.61 -6.28 -10.70
C ALA A 143 1.89 -7.35 -11.54
N PHE A 144 0.99 -8.13 -10.92
CA PHE A 144 0.20 -9.15 -11.63
C PHE A 144 -0.90 -8.54 -12.52
N CYS A 145 -1.56 -7.47 -12.08
CA CYS A 145 -2.68 -6.89 -12.82
C CYS A 145 -2.24 -6.02 -14.00
N PHE A 146 -1.12 -5.28 -13.89
CA PHE A 146 -0.73 -4.25 -14.88
C PHE A 146 0.67 -4.41 -15.42
N ASP A 147 1.38 -5.47 -15.03
CA ASP A 147 2.72 -5.81 -15.52
C ASP A 147 3.78 -4.71 -15.37
N ARG A 148 3.60 -3.83 -14.38
CA ARG A 148 4.44 -2.63 -14.20
C ARG A 148 5.81 -2.97 -13.61
N LEU A 149 6.85 -2.39 -14.20
CA LEU A 149 8.23 -2.62 -13.77
C LEU A 149 8.47 -2.16 -12.32
N GLU A 150 7.98 -0.99 -11.94
CA GLU A 150 8.21 -0.43 -10.62
C GLU A 150 7.64 -1.32 -9.50
N THR A 151 6.46 -1.91 -9.70
CA THR A 151 5.85 -2.81 -8.71
C THR A 151 6.52 -4.18 -8.70
N LYS A 152 6.94 -4.71 -9.85
CA LYS A 152 7.75 -5.94 -9.94
C LYS A 152 9.07 -5.82 -9.18
N LEU A 153 9.70 -4.65 -9.20
CA LEU A 153 10.93 -4.38 -8.45
C LEU A 153 10.64 -4.14 -6.97
N LEU A 154 9.59 -3.40 -6.63
CA LEU A 154 9.21 -3.14 -5.24
C LEU A 154 8.85 -4.41 -4.47
N THR A 155 8.14 -5.35 -5.09
CA THR A 155 7.69 -6.59 -4.44
C THR A 155 8.82 -7.40 -3.76
N PRO A 156 9.96 -7.70 -4.41
CA PRO A 156 11.09 -8.34 -3.74
C PRO A 156 11.98 -7.36 -2.96
N LEU A 157 12.05 -6.09 -3.37
CA LEU A 157 12.94 -5.10 -2.74
C LEU A 157 12.57 -4.84 -1.28
N VAL A 158 11.29 -4.64 -0.99
CA VAL A 158 10.80 -4.36 0.38
C VAL A 158 11.16 -5.48 1.36
N PRO A 159 10.77 -6.75 1.13
CA PRO A 159 11.13 -7.84 2.04
C PRO A 159 12.65 -8.07 2.10
N LEU A 160 13.37 -7.91 0.99
CA LEU A 160 14.84 -8.02 0.98
C LEU A 160 15.48 -7.00 1.93
N LEU A 161 15.07 -5.73 1.89
CA LEU A 161 15.59 -4.70 2.77
C LEU A 161 15.24 -4.97 4.24
N LEU A 162 13.98 -5.30 4.53
CA LEU A 162 13.52 -5.47 5.91
C LEU A 162 14.09 -6.72 6.57
N LEU A 163 14.09 -7.86 5.88
CA LEU A 163 14.75 -9.08 6.36
C LEU A 163 16.27 -8.91 6.39
N GLY A 164 16.80 -8.20 5.39
CA GLY A 164 18.11 -7.56 5.34
C GLY A 164 18.56 -6.91 6.66
N HIS A 165 17.70 -6.06 7.17
CA HIS A 165 17.92 -5.33 8.39
C HIS A 165 17.72 -6.20 9.64
N LEU A 166 16.67 -7.01 9.66
CA LEU A 166 16.31 -7.89 10.77
C LEU A 166 17.43 -8.89 11.10
N PHE A 167 18.01 -9.54 10.09
CA PHE A 167 19.07 -10.54 10.28
C PHE A 167 20.48 -9.96 10.29
N GLY A 168 20.63 -8.64 10.09
CA GLY A 168 21.92 -7.96 10.15
C GLY A 168 22.90 -8.25 9.00
N TRP A 169 22.53 -9.08 8.02
CA TRP A 169 23.38 -9.48 6.90
C TRP A 169 23.60 -8.43 5.79
N LEU A 170 22.80 -7.35 5.74
CA LEU A 170 23.01 -6.27 4.77
C LEU A 170 23.93 -5.15 5.29
N PRO A 171 24.95 -4.72 4.53
CA PRO A 171 25.75 -3.53 4.82
C PRO A 171 24.90 -2.24 4.84
N LEU A 172 25.33 -1.24 5.62
CA LEU A 172 24.60 0.03 5.75
C LEU A 172 24.39 0.74 4.41
N ALA A 173 25.42 0.81 3.57
CA ALA A 173 25.34 1.46 2.25
C ALA A 173 24.27 0.81 1.35
N ILE A 174 24.16 -0.53 1.40
CA ILE A 174 23.14 -1.26 0.63
C ILE A 174 21.74 -0.98 1.19
N LYS A 175 21.57 -0.95 2.53
CA LYS A 175 20.29 -0.58 3.16
C LYS A 175 19.82 0.81 2.72
N GLN A 176 20.73 1.78 2.72
CA GLN A 176 20.44 3.15 2.30
C GLN A 176 20.07 3.22 0.81
N GLY A 177 20.82 2.54 -0.05
CA GLY A 177 20.51 2.45 -1.48
C GLY A 177 19.15 1.81 -1.76
N LEU A 178 18.83 0.71 -1.09
CA LEU A 178 17.53 0.04 -1.20
C LEU A 178 16.39 0.92 -0.66
N LEU A 179 16.58 1.63 0.45
CA LEU A 179 15.57 2.56 0.98
C LEU A 179 15.30 3.71 0.00
N GLY A 180 16.34 4.29 -0.59
CA GLY A 180 16.20 5.31 -1.62
C GLY A 180 15.48 4.80 -2.87
N ALA A 181 15.84 3.60 -3.33
CA ALA A 181 15.17 2.95 -4.46
C ALA A 181 13.69 2.66 -4.16
N TRP A 182 13.36 2.20 -2.95
CA TRP A 182 11.97 2.01 -2.52
C TRP A 182 11.20 3.33 -2.58
N ALA A 183 11.71 4.40 -1.96
CA ALA A 183 11.05 5.69 -1.92
C ALA A 183 10.76 6.22 -3.33
N LEU A 184 11.76 6.16 -4.22
CA LEU A 184 11.61 6.61 -5.61
C LEU A 184 10.59 5.77 -6.38
N LEU A 185 10.73 4.43 -6.36
CA LEU A 185 9.83 3.55 -7.09
C LEU A 185 8.39 3.65 -6.58
N PHE A 186 8.21 3.84 -5.27
CA PHE A 186 6.87 4.00 -4.69
C PHE A 186 6.20 5.31 -5.14
N LEU A 187 6.96 6.42 -5.20
CA LEU A 187 6.46 7.68 -5.77
C LEU A 187 6.11 7.52 -7.26
N VAL A 188 6.98 6.88 -8.05
CA VAL A 188 6.71 6.61 -9.47
C VAL A 188 5.44 5.78 -9.62
N PHE A 189 5.27 4.72 -8.83
CA PHE A 189 4.08 3.89 -8.82
C PHE A 189 2.82 4.70 -8.52
N ALA A 190 2.83 5.52 -7.45
CA ALA A 190 1.71 6.34 -7.05
C ALA A 190 1.33 7.39 -8.12
N LEU A 191 2.32 8.07 -8.71
CA LEU A 191 2.11 9.05 -9.79
C LEU A 191 1.51 8.39 -11.03
N ARG A 192 2.05 7.25 -11.47
CA ARG A 192 1.50 6.52 -12.61
C ARG A 192 0.12 5.93 -12.31
N LYS A 193 -0.25 5.74 -11.04
CA LYS A 193 -1.62 5.38 -10.65
C LYS A 193 -2.57 6.56 -10.69
N ALA A 194 -2.12 7.76 -10.33
CA ALA A 194 -2.96 8.96 -10.39
C ALA A 194 -3.50 9.23 -11.82
N VAL A 195 -2.69 8.99 -12.85
CA VAL A 195 -3.03 9.27 -14.26
C VAL A 195 -3.68 8.08 -15.01
N GLN A 196 -3.75 6.89 -14.43
CA GLN A 196 -4.30 5.70 -15.10
C GLN A 196 -5.83 5.84 -15.32
N PRO A 197 -6.43 5.28 -16.39
CA PRO A 197 -7.88 5.13 -16.46
C PRO A 197 -8.46 4.42 -15.21
N ILE A 198 -9.66 4.80 -14.77
CA ILE A 198 -10.28 4.28 -13.53
C ILE A 198 -10.80 2.85 -13.71
N VAL A 199 -11.40 2.54 -14.86
CA VAL A 199 -12.10 1.28 -15.12
C VAL A 199 -11.24 0.04 -14.84
N PRO A 200 -9.97 -0.03 -15.28
CA PRO A 200 -9.13 -1.19 -15.01
C PRO A 200 -8.84 -1.45 -13.52
N ASP A 201 -8.93 -0.44 -12.64
CA ASP A 201 -8.72 -0.62 -11.20
C ASP A 201 -9.96 -1.17 -10.47
N ILE A 202 -11.12 -1.21 -11.14
CA ILE A 202 -12.36 -1.82 -10.64
C ILE A 202 -12.39 -3.30 -11.00
N GLY A 203 -11.94 -3.62 -12.21
CA GLY A 203 -12.01 -4.95 -12.78
C GLY A 203 -13.41 -5.34 -13.29
N ASP A 204 -13.48 -6.48 -13.97
CA ASP A 204 -14.70 -7.20 -14.31
C ASP A 204 -15.54 -7.57 -13.08
N LYS A 205 -16.71 -6.95 -12.92
CA LYS A 205 -17.60 -7.20 -11.79
C LYS A 205 -18.40 -8.50 -11.91
N SER A 206 -18.56 -9.05 -13.11
CA SER A 206 -19.31 -10.30 -13.33
C SER A 206 -18.68 -11.47 -12.57
N VAL A 207 -17.36 -11.45 -12.39
CA VAL A 207 -16.60 -12.43 -11.58
C VAL A 207 -17.09 -12.45 -10.12
N PHE A 208 -17.32 -11.27 -9.52
CA PHE A 208 -17.77 -11.20 -8.13
C PHE A 208 -19.20 -11.74 -7.98
N GLU A 209 -20.08 -11.44 -8.94
CA GLU A 209 -21.45 -11.94 -8.94
C GLU A 209 -21.49 -13.46 -9.10
N TYR A 210 -20.71 -13.99 -10.04
CA TYR A 210 -20.56 -15.43 -10.26
C TYR A 210 -20.04 -16.16 -9.01
N LEU A 211 -18.96 -15.67 -8.39
CA LEU A 211 -18.40 -16.26 -7.17
C LEU A 211 -19.36 -16.18 -5.98
N LYS A 212 -20.23 -15.16 -5.93
CA LYS A 212 -21.28 -15.04 -4.91
C LYS A 212 -22.37 -16.08 -5.13
N GLN A 213 -22.84 -16.24 -6.37
CA GLN A 213 -23.84 -17.26 -6.73
C GLN A 213 -23.35 -18.68 -6.42
N GLN A 214 -22.10 -19.01 -6.76
CA GLN A 214 -21.52 -20.31 -6.42
C GLN A 214 -21.50 -20.56 -4.90
N ARG A 215 -21.12 -19.56 -4.10
CA ARG A 215 -21.11 -19.67 -2.63
C ARG A 215 -22.51 -19.88 -2.05
N THR A 216 -23.52 -19.21 -2.60
CA THR A 216 -24.92 -19.39 -2.18
C THR A 216 -25.51 -20.73 -2.63
N ALA A 217 -25.05 -21.29 -3.75
CA ALA A 217 -25.49 -22.60 -4.22
C ALA A 217 -24.85 -23.78 -3.48
N GLN A 218 -23.74 -23.55 -2.76
CA GLN A 218 -22.97 -24.58 -2.04
C GLN A 218 -23.15 -24.55 -0.52
N GLY A 219 -23.85 -23.55 0.03
CA GLY A 219 -24.15 -23.40 1.46
C GLY A 219 -25.62 -23.66 1.76
#